data_AF-A0A950W880-F1
#
_entry.id   AF-A0A950W880-F1
#
_cell.length_a   1.000
_cell.length_b   1.000
_cell.length_c   1.000
_cell.angle_alpha   90.00
_cell.angle_beta   90.00
_cell.angle_gamma   90.00
#
_symmetry.space_group_name_H-M   'P 1'
#
loop_
_entity.id
_entity.type
_entity.pdbx_description
1 polymer ?
#
loop_
_entity_poly.entity_id
_entity_poly.type
_entity_poly.pdbx_seq_one_letter_code
_entity_poly.pdbx_strand_id
1 'polypeptide(L)'
;MVGQTAITVSGGPSFTTPVFHDINALLPANMNSQATGVNDSGEVVGFFQLASGNFSAFSDVGGTITPFEFPGSASTQALGVNNLGEIVGDYVDAGGVMHGFLDNAGAFTMLDPTGSTATTINGINDLGAVVGFYVNAAGNTIGTFGTPVTTTTPEPGSLLLLATGLFGIGMAYRRRKAA
;
A
#
# COMPACT_ATOMS: atom_id res chain seq x y z
N MET A 1 16.17 -23.39 11.44
CA MET A 1 16.33 -22.96 10.04
C MET A 1 17.79 -22.55 9.86
N VAL A 2 18.51 -23.14 8.90
CA VAL A 2 19.93 -22.82 8.66
C VAL A 2 19.97 -21.70 7.63
N GLY A 3 20.18 -20.46 8.07
CA GLY A 3 20.30 -19.32 7.17
C GLY A 3 21.59 -19.40 6.35
N GLN A 4 21.55 -18.94 5.09
CA GLN A 4 22.75 -18.79 4.28
C GLN A 4 23.48 -17.50 4.66
N THR A 5 24.81 -17.55 4.72
CA THR A 5 25.66 -16.39 5.00
C THR A 5 25.94 -15.62 3.71
N ALA A 6 25.75 -14.29 3.68
CA ALA A 6 26.08 -13.49 2.50
C ALA A 6 27.57 -13.52 2.15
N ILE A 7 27.88 -13.37 0.85
CA ILE A 7 29.17 -12.84 0.42
C ILE A 7 29.18 -11.35 0.78
N THR A 8 29.85 -10.98 1.87
CA THR A 8 29.89 -9.59 2.33
C THR A 8 31.05 -8.88 1.63
N VAL A 9 30.80 -7.79 0.89
CA VAL A 9 31.85 -6.82 0.57
C VAL A 9 32.06 -5.99 1.84
N SER A 10 33.17 -6.19 2.54
CA SER A 10 33.43 -5.47 3.78
C SER A 10 33.52 -3.95 3.51
N GLY A 11 32.79 -3.16 4.30
CA GLY A 11 32.88 -1.69 4.26
C GLY A 11 31.55 -0.92 4.12
N GLY A 12 30.40 -1.59 3.94
CA GLY A 12 29.08 -0.95 3.97
C GLY A 12 28.49 -0.85 5.40
N PRO A 13 27.74 0.22 5.76
CA PRO A 13 27.44 0.55 7.15
C PRO A 13 26.35 -0.28 7.87
N SER A 14 25.74 -1.30 7.27
CA SER A 14 24.59 -1.99 7.90
C SER A 14 24.45 -3.50 7.67
N PHE A 15 25.27 -4.12 6.81
CA PHE A 15 25.18 -5.56 6.48
C PHE A 15 26.27 -6.38 7.16
N THR A 16 26.44 -6.22 8.47
CA THR A 16 27.30 -7.13 9.26
C THR A 16 26.51 -8.40 9.58
N THR A 17 26.95 -9.53 9.03
CA THR A 17 26.37 -10.88 9.25
C THR A 17 24.87 -11.02 8.91
N PRO A 18 24.43 -10.73 7.67
CA PRO A 18 23.03 -10.95 7.30
C PRO A 18 22.67 -12.44 7.35
N VAL A 19 21.47 -12.72 7.85
CA VAL A 19 20.84 -14.03 7.81
C VAL A 19 19.74 -13.97 6.76
N PHE A 20 19.85 -14.78 5.70
CA PHE A 20 18.77 -14.91 4.73
C PHE A 20 17.75 -15.94 5.20
N HIS A 21 16.48 -15.56 5.10
CA HIS A 21 15.33 -16.42 5.35
C HIS A 21 14.71 -16.81 4.01
N ASP A 22 14.53 -18.11 3.80
CA ASP A 22 13.88 -18.63 2.59
C ASP A 22 12.36 -18.60 2.77
N ILE A 23 11.71 -17.72 2.01
CA ILE A 23 10.25 -17.55 2.01
C ILE A 23 9.55 -18.76 1.36
N ASN A 24 10.20 -19.48 0.44
CA ASN A 24 9.61 -20.67 -0.17
C ASN A 24 9.37 -21.78 0.86
N ALA A 25 10.16 -21.83 1.94
CA ALA A 25 9.98 -22.78 3.03
C ALA A 25 8.69 -22.55 3.82
N LEU A 26 8.08 -21.37 3.69
CA LEU A 26 6.86 -20.94 4.37
C LEU A 26 5.63 -20.98 3.45
N LEU A 27 5.82 -21.27 2.16
CA LEU A 27 4.77 -21.37 1.14
C LEU A 27 4.39 -22.85 0.88
N PRO A 28 3.23 -23.11 0.26
CA PRO A 28 2.95 -24.43 -0.32
C PRO A 28 4.10 -24.89 -1.24
N ALA A 29 4.38 -26.20 -1.24
CA ALA A 29 5.61 -26.74 -1.84
C ALA A 29 5.75 -26.40 -3.35
N ASN A 30 6.99 -26.09 -3.77
CA ASN A 30 7.41 -25.83 -5.15
C ASN A 30 6.86 -24.56 -5.81
N MET A 31 6.53 -23.54 -5.01
CA MET A 31 6.14 -22.23 -5.54
C MET A 31 7.38 -21.36 -5.76
N ASN A 32 7.45 -20.68 -6.91
CA ASN A 32 8.42 -19.61 -7.14
C ASN A 32 7.91 -18.35 -6.43
N SER A 33 8.73 -17.71 -5.59
CA SER A 33 8.34 -16.49 -4.89
C SER A 33 9.31 -15.33 -5.10
N GLN A 34 8.80 -14.12 -4.90
CA GLN A 34 9.54 -12.88 -4.88
C GLN A 34 9.07 -12.03 -3.69
N ALA A 35 10.00 -11.67 -2.80
CA ALA A 35 9.78 -10.61 -1.81
C ALA A 35 10.23 -9.28 -2.41
N THR A 36 9.34 -8.29 -2.35
CA THR A 36 9.46 -7.04 -3.11
C THR A 36 9.45 -5.80 -2.22
N GLY A 37 8.77 -5.86 -1.07
CA GLY A 37 8.67 -4.75 -0.13
C GLY A 37 8.94 -5.17 1.31
N VAL A 38 9.43 -4.24 2.12
CA VAL A 38 9.64 -4.39 3.56
C VAL A 38 9.41 -3.05 4.27
N ASN A 39 8.81 -3.07 5.45
CA ASN A 39 8.65 -1.88 6.31
C ASN A 39 9.48 -1.98 7.61
N ASP A 40 9.51 -0.90 8.41
CA ASP A 40 10.31 -0.79 9.64
C ASP A 40 9.85 -1.74 10.74
N SER A 41 8.63 -2.28 10.66
CA SER A 41 8.13 -3.30 11.58
C SER A 41 8.64 -4.71 11.24
N GLY A 42 9.30 -4.87 10.09
CA GLY A 42 9.76 -6.14 9.58
C GLY A 42 8.69 -6.93 8.82
N GLU A 43 7.55 -6.32 8.48
CA GLU A 43 6.60 -6.91 7.55
C GLU A 43 7.21 -6.95 6.16
N VAL A 44 7.15 -8.11 5.51
CA VAL A 44 7.62 -8.33 4.15
C VAL A 44 6.43 -8.64 3.26
N VAL A 45 6.35 -7.98 2.11
CA VAL A 45 5.32 -8.27 1.10
C VAL A 45 5.95 -8.79 -0.19
N GLY A 46 5.14 -9.50 -0.96
CA GLY A 46 5.58 -10.03 -2.24
C GLY A 46 4.49 -10.83 -2.92
N PHE A 47 4.93 -11.72 -3.81
CA PHE A 47 4.04 -12.63 -4.51
C PHE A 47 4.72 -13.96 -4.81
N PHE A 48 3.89 -14.97 -5.06
CA PHE A 48 4.34 -16.30 -5.46
C PHE A 48 3.47 -16.86 -6.58
N GLN A 49 4.06 -17.76 -7.36
CA GLN A 49 3.39 -18.39 -8.49
C GLN A 49 2.56 -19.59 -8.05
N LEU A 50 1.26 -19.54 -8.35
CA LEU A 50 0.32 -20.65 -8.20
C LEU A 50 0.61 -21.75 -9.22
N ALA A 51 0.16 -22.98 -8.94
CA ALA A 51 0.27 -24.09 -9.88
C ALA A 51 -0.46 -23.84 -11.21
N SER A 52 -1.43 -22.92 -11.22
CA SER A 52 -2.11 -22.45 -12.44
C SER A 52 -1.25 -21.53 -13.31
N GLY A 53 -0.10 -21.06 -12.81
CA GLY A 53 0.78 -20.11 -13.48
C GLY A 53 0.52 -18.64 -13.11
N ASN A 54 -0.63 -18.32 -12.52
CA ASN A 54 -0.97 -16.99 -12.01
C ASN A 54 -0.18 -16.66 -10.74
N PHE A 55 -0.17 -15.39 -10.34
CA PHE A 55 0.49 -14.95 -9.10
C PHE A 55 -0.52 -14.62 -8.01
N SER A 56 -0.16 -14.97 -6.78
CA SER A 56 -0.87 -14.61 -5.55
C SER A 56 0.03 -13.72 -4.71
N ALA A 57 -0.53 -12.66 -4.12
CA ALA A 57 0.21 -11.77 -3.25
C ALA A 57 0.31 -12.37 -1.83
N PHE A 58 1.31 -11.94 -1.07
CA PHE A 58 1.44 -12.30 0.35
C PHE A 58 1.92 -11.13 1.20
N SER A 59 1.54 -11.15 2.48
CA SER A 59 2.20 -10.43 3.57
C SER A 59 2.78 -11.44 4.56
N ASP A 60 4.02 -11.24 4.97
CA ASP A 60 4.74 -12.00 5.98
C ASP A 60 4.99 -11.10 7.20
N VAL A 61 4.28 -11.39 8.28
CA VAL A 61 4.45 -10.72 9.57
C VAL A 61 5.10 -11.69 10.55
N GLY A 62 6.39 -11.50 10.81
CA GLY A 62 7.13 -12.32 11.79
C GLY A 62 7.24 -13.80 11.44
N GLY A 63 7.28 -14.15 10.15
CA GLY A 63 7.33 -15.53 9.65
C GLY A 63 5.96 -16.17 9.41
N THR A 64 4.87 -15.42 9.59
CA THR A 64 3.51 -15.86 9.27
C THR A 64 3.10 -15.30 7.93
N ILE A 65 3.14 -16.15 6.89
CA ILE A 65 2.69 -15.79 5.55
C ILE A 65 1.17 -15.86 5.45
N THR A 66 0.56 -14.75 5.05
CA THR A 66 -0.85 -14.63 4.72
C THR A 66 -1.00 -14.28 3.24
N PRO A 67 -1.40 -15.23 2.38
CA PRO A 67 -1.74 -14.94 1.01
C PRO A 67 -3.01 -14.09 0.91
N PHE A 68 -3.09 -13.24 -0.11
CA PHE A 68 -4.29 -12.45 -0.41
C PHE A 68 -4.43 -12.19 -1.90
N GLU A 69 -5.65 -11.85 -2.30
CA GLU A 69 -6.00 -11.51 -3.68
C GLU A 69 -6.84 -10.24 -3.70
N PHE A 70 -6.64 -9.42 -4.74
CA PHE A 70 -7.61 -8.40 -5.07
C PHE A 70 -8.96 -9.07 -5.42
N PRO A 71 -10.11 -8.61 -4.91
CA PRO A 71 -11.40 -9.26 -5.15
C PRO A 71 -11.73 -9.42 -6.64
N GLY A 72 -11.84 -10.68 -7.08
CA GLY A 72 -12.17 -11.02 -8.47
C GLY A 72 -11.01 -10.93 -9.47
N SER A 73 -9.77 -10.76 -8.99
CA SER A 73 -8.58 -10.82 -9.85
C SER A 73 -8.26 -12.25 -10.30
N ALA A 74 -7.60 -12.35 -11.45
CA ALA A 74 -6.98 -13.57 -11.92
C ALA A 74 -5.54 -13.74 -11.38
N SER A 75 -4.89 -12.63 -11.02
CA SER A 75 -3.53 -12.57 -10.49
C SER A 75 -3.37 -11.32 -9.65
N THR A 76 -2.65 -11.39 -8.53
CA THR A 76 -2.33 -10.24 -7.67
C THR A 76 -0.85 -10.27 -7.33
N GLN A 77 -0.19 -9.12 -7.40
CA GLN A 77 1.22 -8.96 -7.02
C GLN A 77 1.37 -7.77 -6.06
N ALA A 78 1.89 -8.02 -4.85
CA ALA A 78 2.30 -6.95 -3.95
C ALA A 78 3.74 -6.51 -4.26
N LEU A 79 3.97 -5.20 -4.31
CA LEU A 79 5.24 -4.61 -4.74
C LEU A 79 5.85 -3.65 -3.70
N GLY A 80 5.04 -3.05 -2.84
CA GLY A 80 5.51 -2.15 -1.79
C GLY A 80 4.60 -2.15 -0.57
N VAL A 81 5.17 -1.80 0.58
CA VAL A 81 4.46 -1.67 1.86
C VAL A 81 5.04 -0.49 2.63
N ASN A 82 4.20 0.28 3.34
CA ASN A 82 4.66 1.36 4.23
C ASN A 82 4.58 0.94 5.72
N ASN A 83 5.00 1.81 6.63
CA ASN A 83 5.00 1.53 8.08
C ASN A 83 3.60 1.50 8.71
N LEU A 84 2.56 1.87 7.96
CA LEU A 84 1.17 1.76 8.37
C LEU A 84 0.54 0.40 7.97
N GLY A 85 1.30 -0.46 7.28
CA GLY A 85 0.81 -1.74 6.74
C GLY A 85 -0.03 -1.57 5.48
N GLU A 86 0.02 -0.41 4.83
CA GLU A 86 -0.64 -0.21 3.54
C GLU A 86 0.22 -0.81 2.43
N ILE A 87 -0.38 -1.65 1.59
CA ILE A 87 0.31 -2.42 0.56
C ILE A 87 -0.11 -1.92 -0.82
N VAL A 88 0.84 -1.77 -1.73
CA VAL A 88 0.59 -1.41 -3.13
C VAL A 88 1.14 -2.46 -4.07
N GLY A 89 0.59 -2.49 -5.27
CA GLY A 89 1.02 -3.41 -6.30
C GLY A 89 0.15 -3.33 -7.55
N ASP A 90 0.02 -4.47 -8.23
CA ASP A 90 -0.88 -4.63 -9.36
C ASP A 90 -1.72 -5.91 -9.27
N TYR A 91 -2.83 -5.92 -10.00
CA TYR A 91 -3.65 -7.10 -10.20
C TYR A 91 -4.14 -7.17 -11.64
N VAL A 92 -4.41 -8.38 -12.12
CA VAL A 92 -5.00 -8.63 -13.42
C VAL A 92 -6.48 -8.97 -13.22
N ASP A 93 -7.38 -8.22 -13.84
CA ASP A 93 -8.82 -8.47 -13.77
C ASP A 93 -9.25 -9.67 -14.64
N ALA A 94 -10.54 -10.00 -14.60
CA ALA A 94 -11.09 -11.10 -15.42
C ALA A 94 -11.02 -10.83 -16.94
N GLY A 95 -10.85 -9.58 -17.36
CA GLY A 95 -10.64 -9.17 -18.75
C GLY A 95 -9.19 -9.24 -19.21
N GLY A 96 -8.25 -9.56 -18.32
CA GLY A 96 -6.81 -9.57 -18.60
C GLY A 96 -6.16 -8.20 -18.56
N VAL A 97 -6.82 -7.18 -17.99
CA VAL A 97 -6.29 -5.83 -17.82
C VAL A 97 -5.56 -5.74 -16.49
N MET A 98 -4.36 -5.15 -16.52
CA MET A 98 -3.53 -4.95 -15.33
C MET A 98 -3.82 -3.60 -14.70
N HIS A 99 -4.15 -3.58 -13.42
CA HIS A 99 -4.55 -2.40 -12.65
C HIS A 99 -3.63 -2.22 -11.46
N GLY A 100 -3.34 -0.96 -11.12
CA GLY A 100 -2.66 -0.63 -9.88
C GLY A 100 -3.62 -0.73 -8.70
N PHE A 101 -3.12 -1.08 -7.50
CA PHE A 101 -3.95 -1.05 -6.29
C PHE A 101 -3.24 -0.48 -5.06
N LEU A 102 -4.05 -0.06 -4.10
CA LEU A 102 -3.74 0.13 -2.70
C LEU A 102 -4.63 -0.80 -1.87
N ASP A 103 -4.03 -1.57 -0.99
CA ASP A 103 -4.69 -2.35 0.04
C ASP A 103 -4.44 -1.70 1.41
N ASN A 104 -5.53 -1.38 2.10
CA ASN A 104 -5.49 -0.92 3.48
C ASN A 104 -6.31 -1.88 4.33
N ALA A 105 -5.63 -2.89 4.91
CA ALA A 105 -6.23 -3.91 5.77
C ALA A 105 -7.44 -4.65 5.12
N GLY A 106 -7.32 -5.01 3.84
CA GLY A 106 -8.34 -5.68 3.03
C GLY A 106 -9.30 -4.73 2.32
N ALA A 107 -9.20 -3.41 2.55
CA ALA A 107 -9.95 -2.40 1.81
C ALA A 107 -9.17 -1.97 0.56
N PHE A 108 -9.48 -2.60 -0.57
CA PHE A 108 -8.80 -2.34 -1.83
C PHE A 108 -9.32 -1.09 -2.55
N THR A 109 -8.39 -0.32 -3.10
CA THR A 109 -8.63 0.83 -3.99
C THR A 109 -7.85 0.64 -5.29
N MET A 110 -8.53 0.77 -6.43
CA MET A 110 -7.88 0.81 -7.75
C MET A 110 -7.17 2.15 -7.96
N LEU A 111 -5.92 2.11 -8.42
CA LEU A 111 -5.06 3.26 -8.63
C LEU A 111 -4.63 3.39 -10.09
N ASP A 112 -5.56 3.72 -10.97
CA ASP A 112 -5.31 3.89 -12.41
C ASP A 112 -5.30 5.36 -12.84
N PRO A 113 -4.20 5.84 -13.47
CA PRO A 113 -4.20 7.12 -14.16
C PRO A 113 -5.24 7.15 -15.29
N THR A 114 -5.88 8.31 -15.49
CA THR A 114 -6.87 8.47 -16.55
C THR A 114 -6.26 8.18 -17.93
N GLY A 115 -6.86 7.24 -18.66
CA GLY A 115 -6.41 6.83 -19.98
C GLY A 115 -5.26 5.80 -19.98
N SER A 116 -4.92 5.23 -18.82
CA SER A 116 -4.06 4.05 -18.78
C SER A 116 -4.78 2.82 -19.35
N THR A 117 -4.00 1.91 -19.92
CA THR A 117 -4.42 0.58 -20.36
C THR A 117 -3.79 -0.53 -19.53
N ALA A 118 -2.77 -0.19 -18.74
CA ALA A 118 -2.16 -1.04 -17.74
C ALA A 118 -1.46 -0.16 -16.70
N THR A 119 -1.53 -0.50 -15.42
CA THR A 119 -0.87 0.27 -14.36
C THR A 119 -0.15 -0.65 -13.36
N THR A 120 1.02 -0.23 -12.91
CA THR A 120 1.78 -0.87 -11.83
C THR A 120 2.17 0.19 -10.81
N ILE A 121 1.89 -0.05 -9.52
CA ILE A 121 2.31 0.81 -8.41
C ILE A 121 3.43 0.09 -7.66
N ASN A 122 4.65 0.64 -7.71
CA ASN A 122 5.86 -0.01 -7.20
C ASN A 122 6.16 0.31 -5.73
N GLY A 123 5.69 1.46 -5.23
CA GLY A 123 6.09 1.90 -3.90
C GLY A 123 5.09 2.87 -3.30
N ILE A 124 5.09 2.90 -1.97
CA ILE A 124 4.27 3.76 -1.12
C ILE A 124 5.12 4.23 0.06
N ASN A 125 4.90 5.46 0.54
CA ASN A 125 5.49 5.95 1.79
C ASN A 125 4.42 6.11 2.89
N ASP A 126 4.85 6.44 4.10
CA ASP A 126 3.96 6.62 5.28
C ASP A 126 2.99 7.81 5.16
N LEU A 127 3.20 8.70 4.18
CA LEU A 127 2.29 9.79 3.87
C LEU A 127 1.25 9.37 2.82
N GLY A 128 1.20 8.09 2.45
CA GLY A 128 0.32 7.54 1.41
C GLY A 128 0.70 7.97 -0.01
N ALA A 129 1.88 8.57 -0.22
CA ALA A 129 2.34 8.92 -1.56
C ALA A 129 2.84 7.67 -2.26
N VAL A 130 2.43 7.48 -3.51
CA VAL A 130 2.72 6.31 -4.32
C VAL A 130 3.57 6.66 -5.54
N VAL A 131 4.34 5.70 -6.03
CA VAL A 131 5.11 5.79 -7.28
C VAL A 131 4.91 4.54 -8.13
N GLY A 132 5.02 4.67 -9.44
CA GLY A 132 4.87 3.55 -10.36
C GLY A 132 5.00 3.94 -11.82
N PHE A 133 4.38 3.16 -12.69
CA PHE A 133 4.27 3.47 -14.12
C PHE A 133 2.96 2.92 -14.70
N TYR A 134 2.57 3.46 -15.85
CA TYR A 134 1.42 2.96 -16.60
C TYR A 134 1.72 2.94 -18.09
N VAL A 135 0.95 2.15 -18.84
CA VAL A 135 0.94 2.15 -20.30
C VAL A 135 -0.26 2.98 -20.76
N ASN A 136 -0.05 3.93 -21.67
CA ASN A 136 -1.14 4.71 -22.24
C ASN A 136 -1.74 4.04 -23.50
N ALA A 137 -2.83 4.60 -24.03
CA ALA A 137 -3.48 4.07 -25.24
C ALA A 137 -2.60 4.02 -26.50
N ALA A 138 -1.48 4.74 -26.53
CA ALA A 138 -0.49 4.68 -27.61
C ALA A 138 0.59 3.59 -27.41
N GLY A 139 0.54 2.86 -26.29
CA GLY A 139 1.51 1.83 -25.93
C GLY A 139 2.77 2.34 -25.24
N ASN A 140 2.82 3.62 -24.85
CA ASN A 140 3.99 4.20 -24.18
C ASN A 140 3.95 3.91 -22.69
N THR A 141 5.07 3.48 -22.11
CA THR A 141 5.27 3.40 -20.66
C THR A 141 5.62 4.78 -20.10
N ILE A 142 4.85 5.23 -19.11
CA ILE A 142 4.96 6.55 -18.49
C ILE A 142 5.07 6.37 -16.98
N GLY A 143 6.12 6.95 -16.38
CA GLY A 143 6.26 7.00 -14.92
C GLY A 143 5.18 7.87 -14.27
N THR A 144 4.69 7.47 -13.11
CA THR A 144 3.64 8.17 -12.37
C THR A 144 3.96 8.25 -10.88
N PHE A 145 3.43 9.26 -10.22
CA PHE A 145 3.35 9.35 -8.77
C PHE A 145 1.98 9.89 -8.38
N GLY A 146 1.50 9.51 -7.21
CA GLY A 146 0.24 9.97 -6.63
C GLY A 146 0.45 10.38 -5.19
N THR A 147 -0.35 11.32 -4.71
CA THR A 147 -0.43 11.67 -3.29
C THR A 147 -1.89 11.53 -2.85
N PRO A 148 -2.16 11.21 -1.58
CA PRO A 148 -3.54 11.16 -1.10
C PRO A 148 -4.22 12.50 -1.38
N VAL A 149 -5.46 12.45 -1.85
CA VAL A 149 -6.28 13.65 -1.93
C VAL A 149 -6.58 14.04 -0.49
N THR A 150 -5.84 15.01 0.05
CA THR A 150 -6.26 15.73 1.25
C THR A 150 -7.49 16.53 0.85
N THR A 151 -8.66 15.88 0.87
CA THR A 151 -9.90 16.63 0.91
C THR A 151 -9.83 17.37 2.24
N THR A 152 -9.40 18.63 2.20
CA THR A 152 -9.75 19.58 3.24
C THR A 152 -11.27 19.60 3.17
N THR A 153 -11.93 18.75 3.95
CA THR A 153 -13.37 18.83 4.14
C THR A 153 -13.64 20.32 4.40
N PRO A 154 -14.28 21.07 3.48
CA PRO A 154 -14.45 22.49 3.69
C PRO A 154 -15.38 22.59 4.88
N GLU A 155 -14.87 22.88 6.07
CA GLU A 155 -15.59 22.78 7.36
C GLU A 155 -17.08 23.12 7.20
N PRO A 156 -17.96 22.12 7.01
CA PRO A 156 -19.36 22.41 6.76
C PRO A 156 -20.01 22.61 8.14
N GLY A 157 -20.08 23.86 8.60
CA GLY A 157 -20.98 24.28 9.68
C GLY A 157 -20.45 24.26 11.12
N SER A 158 -19.34 23.58 11.45
CA SER A 158 -18.83 23.52 12.83
C SER A 158 -18.36 24.89 13.36
N LEU A 159 -17.67 25.67 12.53
CA LEU A 159 -17.30 27.06 12.85
C LEU A 159 -18.53 27.98 13.00
N LEU A 160 -19.59 27.77 12.21
CA LEU A 160 -20.82 28.56 12.30
C LEU A 160 -21.61 28.21 13.56
N LEU A 161 -21.64 26.92 13.94
CA LEU A 161 -22.27 26.45 15.18
C LEU A 161 -21.51 26.95 16.42
N LEU A 162 -20.17 26.96 16.38
CA LEU A 162 -19.34 27.53 17.45
C LEU A 162 -19.54 29.06 17.56
N ALA A 163 -19.57 29.77 16.44
CA ALA A 163 -19.78 31.22 16.42
C ALA A 163 -21.18 31.61 16.93
N THR A 164 -22.23 30.90 16.52
CA THR A 164 -23.60 31.13 17.00
C THR A 164 -23.75 30.75 18.48
N GLY A 165 -23.09 29.68 18.93
CA GLY A 165 -23.03 29.31 20.35
C GLY A 165 -22.39 30.39 21.23
N LEU A 166 -21.23 30.91 20.84
CA LEU A 166 -20.54 31.98 21.56
C LEU A 166 -21.35 33.30 21.57
N PHE A 167 -22.03 33.62 20.45
CA PHE A 167 -22.89 34.79 20.37
C PHE A 167 -24.11 34.67 21.28
N GLY A 168 -24.73 33.48 21.36
CA GLY A 168 -25.83 33.18 22.27
C GLY A 168 -25.43 33.30 23.75
N ILE A 169 -24.26 32.76 24.12
CA ILE A 169 -23.70 32.88 25.48
C ILE A 169 -23.40 34.34 25.84
N GLY A 170 -22.82 35.11 24.90
CA GLY A 170 -22.55 36.53 25.08
C GLY A 170 -23.81 37.37 25.31
N MET A 171 -24.89 37.09 24.58
CA MET A 171 -26.18 37.76 24.80
C MET A 171 -26.83 37.39 26.14
N ALA A 172 -26.76 36.12 26.54
CA ALA A 172 -27.28 35.67 27.83
C ALA A 172 -26.52 36.32 29.00
N TYR A 173 -25.20 36.50 28.87
CA TYR A 173 -24.38 37.16 29.88
C TYR A 173 -24.70 38.65 30.03
N ARG A 174 -24.93 39.37 28.92
CA ARG A 174 -25.30 40.79 28.94
C ARG A 174 -26.66 41.05 29.57
N ARG A 175 -27.65 40.17 29.34
CA ARG A 175 -28.98 40.28 29.95
C ARG A 175 -28.97 40.11 31.46
N ARG A 176 -28.04 39.31 32.01
CA ARG A 176 -27.92 39.11 33.47
C ARG A 176 -27.23 40.26 34.21
N LYS A 177 -26.49 41.14 33.53
CA LYS A 177 -25.85 42.32 34.16
C LYS A 177 -26.73 43.59 34.13
N ALA A 178 -27.80 43.58 33.35
CA ALA A 178 -28.70 44.72 33.17
C ALA A 178 -30.00 44.62 34.00
N ALA A 179 -30.11 43.60 34.85
CA ALA A 179 -31.19 43.40 35.84
C ALA A 179 -30.57 43.47 37.23
#